data_AF-A0A256ZMT6-F1
#
_entry.id   AF-A0A256ZMT6-F1
#
_cell.length_a   1.000
_cell.length_b   1.000
_cell.length_c   1.000
_cell.angle_alpha   90.00
_cell.angle_beta   90.00
_cell.angle_gamma   90.00
#
_symmetry.space_group_name_H-M   'P 1'
#
loop_
_entity.id
_entity.type
_entity.pdbx_description
1 polymer ?
#
loop_
_entity_poly.entity_id
_entity_poly.type
_entity_poly.pdbx_seq_one_letter_code
_entity_poly.pdbx_strand_id
1 'polypeptide(L)'
;MNRQFTVVLFLTLLAGLCCAQNPLSLSEGLSLSFELPAGGSKDKIVTVYIVECNETNLVERLILDSLRAQPPQFRFEGADEIKIETRQLTLRDNETSLLQLSEGMSLIISVGGRNRNRITERIYAGGYVTNESCKYIGQVIVGKGEVDNDTSVMVLYHNDTVKLERKAVDYSPLKGHVPKEYIPVAASGIGIIFISLFNAIKAAVEFLALDIGRKRKPFGHTGPRFMGVYVKEALAVLGAALVLGFAVTWTFAGPTSAFLELLPLNAGICLFAALSHELSHRLMGRLFGIEIEYRFWYAGSFITILTAFLGNAFGIQGFLMENVDGKIKNWQYGVTKLVAPVISTLITAVFAFLYLKNPAVIFQIVYTTASIWAMAEIIPVRGLDGFDIKNWNRIVWLIFFIAISAVYFTVNFIQ
;
A
#
# COMPACT_ATOMS: atom_id res chain seq x y z
N MET A 1 34.73 -2.93 5.46
CA MET A 1 33.93 -3.53 6.56
C MET A 1 32.49 -2.98 6.63
N ASN A 2 31.78 -2.78 5.49
CA ASN A 2 30.46 -2.11 5.46
C ASN A 2 29.41 -2.75 4.53
N ARG A 3 29.66 -3.96 4.01
CA ARG A 3 28.74 -4.63 3.05
C ARG A 3 27.53 -5.27 3.74
N GLN A 4 27.68 -5.79 4.95
CA GLN A 4 26.58 -6.44 5.67
C GLN A 4 25.66 -5.44 6.36
N PHE A 5 26.16 -4.28 6.78
CA PHE A 5 25.37 -3.32 7.56
C PHE A 5 24.24 -2.65 6.75
N THR A 6 24.43 -2.44 5.43
CA THR A 6 23.38 -1.83 4.59
C THR A 6 22.25 -2.81 4.29
N VAL A 7 22.59 -4.08 4.02
CA VAL A 7 21.59 -5.14 3.78
C VAL A 7 20.85 -5.49 5.08
N VAL A 8 21.56 -5.52 6.22
CA VAL A 8 20.94 -5.71 7.53
C VAL A 8 20.04 -4.54 7.86
N LEU A 9 20.49 -3.28 7.80
CA LEU A 9 19.63 -2.11 8.06
C LEU A 9 18.41 -2.07 7.11
N PHE A 10 18.57 -2.50 5.87
CA PHE A 10 17.50 -2.59 4.88
C PHE A 10 16.51 -3.71 5.21
N LEU A 11 16.96 -4.91 5.58
CA LEU A 11 16.12 -5.99 6.09
C LEU A 11 15.50 -5.65 7.45
N THR A 12 16.15 -4.83 8.29
CA THR A 12 15.64 -4.33 9.56
C THR A 12 14.65 -3.19 9.36
N LEU A 13 14.70 -2.45 8.24
CA LEU A 13 13.67 -1.50 7.81
C LEU A 13 12.50 -2.21 7.13
N LEU A 14 12.74 -3.32 6.43
CA LEU A 14 11.72 -4.17 5.81
C LEU A 14 10.99 -4.99 6.89
N ALA A 15 11.73 -5.61 7.79
CA ALA A 15 11.23 -6.16 9.04
C ALA A 15 10.71 -5.03 9.93
N GLY A 16 11.25 -3.82 9.88
CA GLY A 16 10.72 -2.68 10.62
C GLY A 16 9.42 -2.13 10.03
N LEU A 17 9.15 -2.24 8.74
CA LEU A 17 7.87 -1.87 8.14
C LEU A 17 6.86 -3.01 8.26
N CYS A 18 7.33 -4.26 8.20
CA CYS A 18 6.56 -5.46 8.51
C CYS A 18 6.32 -5.70 10.02
N CYS A 19 7.16 -5.16 10.91
CA CYS A 19 7.10 -5.31 12.38
C CYS A 19 6.85 -3.98 13.14
N ALA A 20 6.96 -2.80 12.51
CA ALA A 20 6.40 -1.53 13.03
C ALA A 20 4.95 -1.32 12.56
N GLN A 21 4.46 -2.18 11.66
CA GLN A 21 3.27 -2.89 12.06
C GLN A 21 3.69 -3.83 13.20
N ASN A 22 3.64 -3.36 14.45
CA ASN A 22 3.26 -4.29 15.51
C ASN A 22 2.09 -5.07 14.90
N PRO A 23 2.13 -6.40 14.78
CA PRO A 23 1.08 -7.16 14.11
C PRO A 23 -0.22 -6.87 14.83
N LEU A 24 -0.94 -5.83 14.41
CA LEU A 24 -1.84 -5.05 15.27
C LEU A 24 -1.35 -5.03 16.73
N SER A 25 -0.61 -4.01 17.19
CA SER A 25 -0.77 -3.69 18.60
C SER A 25 -2.18 -3.15 18.78
N LEU A 26 -3.15 -4.06 18.85
CA LEU A 26 -4.31 -4.01 19.73
C LEU A 26 -3.87 -3.87 21.20
N SER A 27 -2.71 -3.26 21.47
CA SER A 27 -2.26 -2.88 22.81
C SER A 27 -3.09 -1.72 23.33
N GLU A 28 -3.55 -0.84 22.44
CA GLU A 28 -4.82 -0.15 22.64
C GLU A 28 -5.89 -1.20 22.33
N GLY A 29 -6.31 -1.95 23.35
CA GLY A 29 -7.26 -3.06 23.21
C GLY A 29 -8.42 -2.70 22.29
N LEU A 30 -8.94 -3.69 21.53
CA LEU A 30 -10.15 -3.53 20.73
C LEU A 30 -11.27 -3.09 21.69
N SER A 31 -11.52 -1.78 21.80
CA SER A 31 -12.55 -1.25 22.68
C SER A 31 -13.90 -1.44 21.99
N LEU A 32 -14.48 -2.62 22.21
CA LEU A 32 -15.81 -2.93 21.75
C LEU A 32 -16.81 -2.39 22.77
N SER A 33 -17.42 -1.24 22.48
CA SER A 33 -18.59 -0.76 23.23
C SER A 33 -19.86 -1.41 22.69
N PHE A 34 -20.71 -1.81 23.63
CA PHE A 34 -22.00 -2.43 23.39
C PHE A 34 -23.05 -1.70 24.22
N GLU A 35 -24.19 -1.46 23.58
CA GLU A 35 -25.42 -1.08 24.26
C GLU A 35 -26.26 -2.35 24.35
N LEU A 36 -26.66 -2.75 25.55
CA LEU A 36 -27.65 -3.82 25.70
C LEU A 36 -29.06 -3.23 25.53
N PRO A 37 -30.01 -4.02 25.02
CA PRO A 37 -31.40 -3.61 24.90
C PRO A 37 -31.97 -3.14 26.25
N ALA A 38 -32.65 -1.98 26.21
CA ALA A 38 -33.20 -1.32 27.39
C ALA A 38 -34.37 -2.14 27.96
N GLY A 39 -34.22 -2.71 29.16
CA GLY A 39 -35.32 -3.40 29.84
C GLY A 39 -34.96 -4.38 30.96
N GLY A 40 -33.73 -4.35 31.50
CA GLY A 40 -33.24 -5.39 32.40
C GLY A 40 -33.26 -5.10 33.90
N SER A 41 -33.70 -6.09 34.69
CA SER A 41 -33.52 -6.16 36.16
C SER A 41 -32.04 -6.03 36.59
N LYS A 42 -31.80 -5.62 37.85
CA LYS A 42 -30.47 -5.26 38.41
C LYS A 42 -29.44 -6.39 38.44
N ASP A 43 -29.85 -7.65 38.30
CA ASP A 43 -28.96 -8.82 38.32
C ASP A 43 -29.10 -9.64 37.02
N LYS A 44 -28.23 -9.40 36.04
CA LYS A 44 -28.20 -10.15 34.77
C LYS A 44 -26.82 -10.74 34.54
N ILE A 45 -26.76 -12.06 34.31
CA ILE A 45 -25.56 -12.75 33.84
C ILE A 45 -25.51 -12.59 32.33
N VAL A 46 -24.42 -12.04 31.81
CA VAL A 46 -24.20 -11.89 30.37
C VAL A 46 -23.19 -12.93 29.95
N THR A 47 -23.62 -13.91 29.15
CA THR A 47 -22.73 -14.92 28.60
C THR A 47 -22.16 -14.43 27.29
N VAL A 48 -20.83 -14.37 27.18
CA VAL A 48 -20.12 -13.96 25.97
C VAL A 48 -19.62 -15.20 25.26
N TYR A 49 -20.23 -15.49 24.11
CA TYR A 49 -19.80 -16.59 23.26
C TYR A 49 -18.83 -16.07 22.21
N ILE A 50 -17.60 -16.57 22.22
CA ILE A 50 -16.64 -16.32 21.15
C ILE A 50 -16.69 -17.53 20.22
N VAL A 51 -17.20 -17.32 19.02
CA VAL A 51 -17.29 -18.36 18.00
C VAL A 51 -16.07 -18.27 17.10
N GLU A 52 -15.26 -19.32 17.09
CA GLU A 52 -14.08 -19.46 16.23
C GLU A 52 -14.38 -20.42 15.07
N CYS A 53 -13.98 -20.03 13.86
CA CYS A 53 -14.01 -20.92 12.70
C CYS A 53 -12.80 -21.86 12.68
N ASN A 54 -12.96 -23.02 12.03
CA ASN A 54 -11.87 -23.99 11.89
C ASN A 54 -10.72 -23.46 11.01
N GLU A 55 -11.03 -22.55 10.10
CA GLU A 55 -10.08 -21.90 9.20
C GLU A 55 -10.06 -20.39 9.49
N THR A 56 -9.17 -19.94 10.37
CA THR A 56 -8.93 -18.52 10.65
C THR A 56 -7.73 -18.03 9.85
N ASN A 57 -7.85 -16.85 9.24
CA ASN A 57 -6.66 -16.19 8.69
C ASN A 57 -5.84 -15.51 9.80
N LEU A 58 -4.68 -14.95 9.45
CA LEU A 58 -3.79 -14.32 10.44
C LEU A 58 -4.47 -13.16 11.19
N VAL A 59 -5.26 -12.34 10.51
CA VAL A 59 -5.95 -11.18 11.12
C VAL A 59 -7.03 -11.66 12.08
N GLU A 60 -7.84 -12.64 11.67
CA GLU A 60 -8.88 -13.25 12.51
C GLU A 60 -8.28 -13.95 13.73
N ARG A 61 -7.13 -14.61 13.56
CA ARG A 61 -6.37 -15.20 14.68
C ARG A 61 -5.86 -14.12 15.64
N LEU A 62 -5.33 -13.01 15.14
CA LEU A 62 -4.91 -11.89 15.99
C LEU A 62 -6.09 -11.25 16.73
N ILE A 63 -7.26 -11.15 16.09
CA ILE A 63 -8.50 -10.70 16.75
C ILE A 63 -8.89 -11.67 17.87
N LEU A 64 -8.88 -12.98 17.61
CA LEU A 64 -9.19 -14.00 18.61
C LEU A 64 -8.21 -13.98 19.78
N ASP A 65 -6.92 -13.88 19.50
CA ASP A 65 -5.88 -13.80 20.53
C ASP A 65 -6.04 -12.53 21.38
N SER A 66 -6.42 -11.41 20.77
CA SER A 66 -6.73 -10.16 21.49
C SER A 66 -7.99 -10.29 22.37
N LEU A 67 -9.08 -10.87 21.86
CA LEU A 67 -10.31 -11.10 22.63
C LEU A 67 -10.11 -12.10 23.79
N ARG A 68 -9.17 -13.05 23.65
CA ARG A 68 -8.79 -13.99 24.71
C ARG A 68 -7.92 -13.33 25.78
N ALA A 69 -6.98 -12.49 25.35
CA ALA A 69 -6.06 -11.82 26.26
C ALA A 69 -6.74 -10.71 27.08
N GLN A 70 -7.69 -9.99 26.46
CA GLN A 70 -8.44 -8.91 27.08
C GLN A 70 -9.93 -9.09 26.76
N PRO A 71 -10.73 -9.63 27.70
CA PRO A 71 -12.16 -9.74 27.47
C PRO A 71 -12.75 -8.34 27.22
N PRO A 72 -13.71 -8.22 26.29
CA PRO A 72 -14.32 -6.94 25.96
C PRO A 72 -14.88 -6.26 27.21
N GLN A 73 -14.54 -4.99 27.39
CA GLN A 73 -15.08 -4.19 28.48
C GLN A 73 -16.46 -3.67 28.09
N PHE A 74 -17.47 -4.08 28.84
CA PHE A 74 -18.83 -3.61 28.63
C PHE A 74 -19.07 -2.32 29.41
N ARG A 75 -19.59 -1.28 28.73
CA ARG A 75 -20.11 -0.07 29.36
C ARG A 75 -21.61 0.00 29.13
N PHE A 76 -22.36 0.20 30.20
CA PHE A 76 -23.82 0.33 30.15
C PHE A 76 -24.18 1.77 30.39
N GLU A 77 -24.91 2.37 29.45
CA GLU A 77 -25.49 3.70 29.68
C GLU A 77 -26.69 3.55 30.62
N GLY A 78 -26.68 4.32 31.71
CA GLY A 78 -27.85 4.48 32.59
C GLY A 78 -28.03 3.45 33.71
N ALA A 79 -27.03 2.62 34.00
CA ALA A 79 -27.12 1.68 35.12
C ALA A 79 -25.88 1.76 36.04
N ASP A 80 -26.05 2.42 37.19
CA ASP A 80 -24.95 2.71 38.11
C ASP A 80 -24.43 1.48 38.87
N GLU A 81 -25.11 0.33 38.87
CA GLU A 81 -24.70 -0.86 39.66
C GLU A 81 -25.21 -2.21 39.08
N ILE A 82 -24.97 -2.53 37.80
CA ILE A 82 -25.23 -3.91 37.32
C ILE A 82 -24.03 -4.79 37.66
N LYS A 83 -24.25 -5.84 38.44
CA LYS A 83 -23.24 -6.85 38.73
C LYS A 83 -23.20 -7.86 37.58
N ILE A 84 -22.19 -7.74 36.72
CA ILE A 84 -22.09 -8.54 35.51
C ILE A 84 -21.12 -9.68 35.74
N GLU A 85 -21.65 -10.89 35.81
CA GLU A 85 -20.84 -12.09 35.69
C GLU A 85 -20.65 -12.38 34.20
N THR A 86 -19.42 -12.18 33.70
CA THR A 86 -19.06 -12.49 32.31
C THR A 86 -18.57 -13.92 32.24
N ARG A 87 -19.27 -14.78 31.50
CA ARG A 87 -18.80 -16.14 31.18
C ARG A 87 -18.36 -16.17 29.73
N GLN A 88 -17.08 -16.47 29.50
CA GLN A 88 -16.53 -16.58 28.16
C GLN A 88 -16.48 -18.05 27.74
N LEU A 89 -17.22 -18.39 26.69
CA LEU A 89 -17.22 -19.73 26.10
C LEU A 89 -16.68 -19.65 24.68
N THR A 90 -15.63 -20.42 24.39
CA THR A 90 -15.12 -20.55 23.02
C THR A 90 -15.80 -21.72 22.35
N LEU A 91 -16.62 -21.43 21.35
CA LEU A 91 -17.34 -22.41 20.56
C LEU A 91 -16.66 -22.60 19.20
N ARG A 92 -16.58 -23.86 18.74
CA ARG A 92 -16.18 -24.14 17.36
C ARG A 92 -17.40 -24.05 16.47
N ASP A 93 -17.20 -23.58 15.24
CA ASP A 93 -18.25 -23.53 14.23
C ASP A 93 -18.78 -24.94 13.85
N ASN A 94 -19.79 -25.42 14.60
CA ASN A 94 -20.49 -26.68 14.39
C ASN A 94 -21.99 -26.55 14.77
N GLU A 95 -22.81 -27.54 14.41
CA GLU A 95 -24.26 -27.48 14.65
C GLU A 95 -24.64 -27.46 16.13
N THR A 96 -23.87 -28.15 16.99
CA THR A 96 -24.11 -28.18 18.43
C THR A 96 -23.95 -26.80 19.06
N SER A 97 -23.01 -26.00 18.55
CA SER A 97 -22.77 -24.65 19.03
C SER A 97 -23.94 -23.71 18.74
N LEU A 98 -24.67 -23.90 17.64
CA LEU A 98 -25.88 -23.10 17.37
C LEU A 98 -27.00 -23.34 18.38
N LEU A 99 -27.18 -24.58 18.84
CA LEU A 99 -28.15 -24.92 19.88
C LEU A 99 -27.78 -24.34 21.26
N GLN A 100 -26.47 -24.16 21.51
CA GLN A 100 -25.98 -23.56 22.76
C GLN A 100 -26.10 -22.04 22.81
N LEU A 101 -26.32 -21.39 21.66
CA LEU A 101 -26.42 -19.93 21.54
C LEU A 101 -27.83 -19.40 21.86
N SER A 102 -28.84 -20.26 22.00
CA SER A 102 -30.25 -19.86 22.20
C SER A 102 -30.71 -19.76 23.67
N GLU A 103 -29.81 -19.89 24.64
CA GLU A 103 -30.19 -19.91 26.07
C GLU A 103 -29.80 -18.61 26.81
N GLY A 104 -30.79 -17.75 27.05
CA GLY A 104 -30.66 -16.55 27.89
C GLY A 104 -30.04 -15.34 27.20
N MET A 105 -29.73 -14.29 27.98
CA MET A 105 -29.05 -13.12 27.43
C MET A 105 -27.62 -13.45 27.07
N SER A 106 -27.34 -13.32 25.79
CA SER A 106 -26.05 -13.67 25.24
C SER A 106 -25.52 -12.57 24.34
N LEU A 107 -24.21 -12.37 24.42
CA LEU A 107 -23.47 -11.64 23.41
C LEU A 107 -22.69 -12.65 22.59
N ILE A 108 -23.00 -12.72 21.30
CA ILE A 108 -22.35 -13.63 20.38
C ILE A 108 -21.31 -12.84 19.59
N ILE A 109 -20.04 -13.09 19.83
CA ILE A 109 -18.93 -12.55 19.04
C ILE A 109 -18.45 -13.64 18.09
N SER A 110 -18.89 -13.58 16.84
CA SER A 110 -18.43 -14.48 15.80
C SER A 110 -17.20 -13.92 15.11
N VAL A 111 -16.09 -14.67 15.13
CA VAL A 111 -14.88 -14.31 14.38
C VAL A 111 -14.78 -15.19 13.13
N GLY A 112 -14.72 -14.55 11.96
CA GLY A 112 -14.66 -15.22 10.66
C GLY A 112 -15.79 -14.80 9.72
N GLY A 113 -15.46 -14.58 8.45
CA GLY A 113 -16.40 -14.12 7.43
C GLY A 113 -17.42 -15.20 7.02
N ARG A 114 -18.46 -14.80 6.26
CA ARG A 114 -19.56 -15.68 5.81
C ARG A 114 -19.08 -16.96 5.12
N ASN A 115 -17.96 -16.88 4.39
CA ASN A 115 -17.42 -18.03 3.63
C ASN A 115 -16.56 -18.98 4.48
N ARG A 116 -16.15 -18.56 5.69
CA ARG A 116 -15.26 -19.34 6.58
C ARG A 116 -15.93 -19.79 7.87
N ASN A 117 -17.01 -19.12 8.27
CA ASN A 117 -17.72 -19.38 9.51
C ASN A 117 -19.23 -19.53 9.22
N ARG A 118 -19.76 -20.75 9.38
CA ARG A 118 -21.16 -21.11 9.15
C ARG A 118 -22.10 -20.44 10.14
N ILE A 119 -21.67 -20.22 11.38
CA ILE A 119 -22.43 -19.41 12.34
C ILE A 119 -22.56 -17.97 11.83
N THR A 120 -21.46 -17.36 11.37
CA THR A 120 -21.52 -16.05 10.69
C THR A 120 -22.44 -16.07 9.49
N GLU A 121 -22.35 -17.08 8.63
CA GLU A 121 -23.24 -17.24 7.46
C GLU A 121 -24.72 -17.24 7.86
N ARG A 122 -25.09 -18.04 8.86
CA ARG A 122 -26.46 -18.11 9.39
C ARG A 122 -26.91 -16.80 10.03
N ILE A 123 -26.02 -16.12 10.74
CA ILE A 123 -26.27 -14.80 11.32
C ILE A 123 -26.70 -13.81 10.23
N TYR A 124 -25.98 -13.79 9.11
CA TYR A 124 -26.33 -12.93 7.98
C TYR A 124 -27.56 -13.40 7.21
N ALA A 125 -27.70 -14.71 6.99
CA ALA A 125 -28.87 -15.27 6.29
C ALA A 125 -30.19 -15.01 7.04
N GLY A 126 -30.14 -14.96 8.37
CA GLY A 126 -31.27 -14.58 9.22
C GLY A 126 -31.56 -13.08 9.29
N GLY A 127 -30.71 -12.23 8.70
CA GLY A 127 -30.87 -10.78 8.74
C GLY A 127 -30.58 -10.15 10.11
N TYR A 128 -29.86 -10.86 10.99
CA TYR A 128 -29.60 -10.42 12.36
C TYR A 128 -28.51 -9.35 12.48
N VAL A 129 -27.73 -9.11 11.42
CA VAL A 129 -26.76 -8.01 11.37
C VAL A 129 -27.41 -6.85 10.65
N THR A 130 -27.68 -5.77 11.40
CA THR A 130 -28.38 -4.59 10.90
C THR A 130 -27.42 -3.48 10.48
N ASN A 131 -26.23 -3.43 11.07
CA ASN A 131 -25.23 -2.40 10.81
C ASN A 131 -23.85 -3.04 10.59
N GLU A 132 -23.29 -2.88 9.40
CA GLU A 132 -21.88 -3.18 9.12
C GLU A 132 -21.07 -1.88 9.17
N SER A 133 -19.98 -1.90 9.93
CA SER A 133 -18.98 -0.84 9.92
C SER A 133 -17.63 -1.43 9.57
N CYS A 134 -16.92 -0.81 8.63
CA CYS A 134 -15.54 -1.17 8.33
C CYS A 134 -14.61 -0.42 9.28
N LYS A 135 -13.79 -1.15 10.04
CA LYS A 135 -12.72 -0.59 10.87
C LYS A 135 -11.35 -1.02 10.35
N TYR A 136 -10.32 -0.23 10.64
CA TYR A 136 -8.92 -0.45 10.25
C TYR A 136 -8.69 -0.59 8.74
N ILE A 137 -8.65 0.54 8.02
CA ILE A 137 -8.31 0.59 6.58
C ILE A 137 -9.21 -0.36 5.74
N GLY A 138 -10.46 -0.55 6.17
CA GLY A 138 -11.40 -1.45 5.50
C GLY A 138 -11.17 -2.94 5.72
N GLN A 139 -10.10 -3.36 6.40
CA GLN A 139 -9.70 -4.76 6.48
C GLN A 139 -10.50 -5.58 7.49
N VAL A 140 -11.03 -4.96 8.56
CA VAL A 140 -11.84 -5.66 9.56
C VAL A 140 -13.26 -5.12 9.49
N ILE A 141 -14.19 -5.97 9.09
CA ILE A 141 -15.61 -5.64 9.17
C ILE A 141 -16.10 -6.00 10.56
N VAL A 142 -16.74 -5.02 11.17
CA VAL A 142 -17.49 -5.16 12.42
C VAL A 142 -18.97 -5.04 12.08
N GLY A 143 -19.63 -6.18 11.93
CA GLY A 143 -21.08 -6.28 11.87
C GLY A 143 -21.65 -6.27 13.28
N LYS A 144 -22.67 -5.47 13.53
CA LYS A 144 -23.46 -5.46 14.77
C LYS A 144 -24.93 -5.69 14.44
N GLY A 145 -25.64 -6.39 15.32
CA GLY A 145 -27.09 -6.48 15.29
C GLY A 145 -27.64 -7.33 16.42
N GLU A 146 -28.86 -7.82 16.25
CA GLU A 146 -29.65 -8.47 17.29
C GLU A 146 -30.40 -9.67 16.69
N VAL A 147 -30.45 -10.78 17.44
CA VAL A 147 -31.21 -11.98 17.05
C VAL A 147 -32.63 -11.90 17.60
N ASP A 148 -32.74 -11.48 18.85
CA ASP A 148 -33.97 -11.22 19.59
C ASP A 148 -33.71 -10.12 20.64
N ASN A 149 -34.72 -9.81 21.46
CA ASN A 149 -34.64 -8.75 22.47
C ASN A 149 -33.59 -8.98 23.57
N ASP A 150 -33.02 -10.17 23.67
CA ASP A 150 -32.07 -10.53 24.73
C ASP A 150 -30.69 -10.95 24.18
N THR A 151 -30.56 -11.11 22.85
CA THR A 151 -29.36 -11.62 22.20
C THR A 151 -28.79 -10.63 21.19
N SER A 152 -27.63 -10.06 21.53
CA SER A 152 -26.85 -9.21 20.62
C SER A 152 -25.80 -10.03 19.89
N VAL A 153 -25.57 -9.68 18.62
CA VAL A 153 -24.58 -10.34 17.78
C VAL A 153 -23.57 -9.33 17.25
N MET A 154 -22.31 -9.72 17.32
CA MET A 154 -21.20 -9.05 16.68
C MET A 154 -20.46 -10.02 15.79
N VAL A 155 -20.24 -9.64 14.55
CA VAL A 155 -19.39 -10.38 13.63
C VAL A 155 -18.13 -9.57 13.39
N LEU A 156 -16.98 -10.17 13.67
CA LEU A 156 -15.67 -9.62 13.37
C LEU A 156 -15.03 -10.49 12.30
N TYR A 157 -14.75 -9.93 11.13
CA TYR A 157 -14.09 -10.71 10.10
C TYR A 157 -13.16 -9.88 9.24
N HIS A 158 -12.13 -10.54 8.75
CA HIS A 158 -11.29 -9.93 7.74
C HIS A 158 -12.05 -9.91 6.41
N ASN A 159 -12.15 -8.73 5.79
CA ASN A 159 -12.73 -8.65 4.48
C ASN A 159 -11.70 -9.06 3.42
N ASP A 160 -11.78 -10.32 3.00
CA ASP A 160 -10.89 -10.87 1.97
C ASP A 160 -11.12 -10.26 0.58
N THR A 161 -12.18 -9.46 0.41
CA THR A 161 -12.59 -8.89 -0.87
C THR A 161 -12.22 -7.41 -1.01
N VAL A 162 -11.51 -6.81 -0.04
CA VAL A 162 -11.09 -5.40 -0.14
C VAL A 162 -9.94 -5.26 -1.12
N LYS A 163 -10.31 -5.26 -2.40
CA LYS A 163 -9.52 -4.55 -3.38
C LYS A 163 -9.73 -3.06 -3.12
N LEU A 164 -8.65 -2.33 -2.90
CA LEU A 164 -8.74 -0.87 -2.91
C LEU A 164 -9.16 -0.41 -4.29
N GLU A 165 -10.38 0.11 -4.34
CA GLU A 165 -10.86 0.83 -5.49
C GLU A 165 -10.09 2.14 -5.64
N ARG A 166 -9.88 2.55 -6.90
CA ARG A 166 -9.24 3.82 -7.22
C ARG A 166 -10.25 4.94 -7.09
N LYS A 167 -10.50 5.42 -5.88
CA LYS A 167 -11.48 6.50 -5.64
C LYS A 167 -11.20 7.77 -6.44
N ALA A 168 -9.95 8.04 -6.83
CA ALA A 168 -9.63 9.19 -7.69
C ALA A 168 -10.41 9.21 -9.02
N VAL A 169 -10.84 8.05 -9.52
CA VAL A 169 -11.68 7.94 -10.72
C VAL A 169 -13.00 8.70 -10.54
N ASP A 170 -13.58 8.68 -9.34
CA ASP A 170 -14.86 9.35 -9.07
C ASP A 170 -14.76 10.88 -8.99
N TYR A 171 -13.56 11.39 -8.70
CA TYR A 171 -13.24 12.82 -8.59
C TYR A 171 -12.44 13.35 -9.79
N SER A 172 -12.14 12.48 -10.77
CA SER A 172 -11.33 12.85 -11.92
C SER A 172 -12.06 13.89 -12.78
N PRO A 173 -11.37 14.95 -13.23
CA PRO A 173 -11.89 15.86 -14.25
C PRO A 173 -12.25 15.16 -15.58
N LEU A 174 -11.75 13.93 -15.80
CA LEU A 174 -12.00 13.15 -17.01
C LEU A 174 -13.35 12.41 -17.00
N LYS A 175 -14.04 12.35 -15.86
CA LYS A 175 -15.28 11.58 -15.66
C LYS A 175 -16.42 11.93 -16.63
N GLY A 176 -16.41 13.12 -17.23
CA GLY A 176 -17.38 13.53 -18.25
C GLY A 176 -17.01 13.17 -19.69
N HIS A 177 -15.78 12.73 -19.96
CA HIS A 177 -15.25 12.53 -21.31
C HIS A 177 -14.69 11.13 -21.55
N VAL A 178 -14.32 10.41 -20.49
CA VAL A 178 -13.71 9.09 -20.54
C VAL A 178 -14.51 8.14 -19.64
N PRO A 179 -14.90 6.94 -20.12
CA PRO A 179 -15.56 5.95 -19.26
C PRO A 179 -14.70 5.64 -18.04
N LYS A 180 -15.33 5.41 -16.88
CA LYS A 180 -14.65 5.30 -15.58
C LYS A 180 -13.51 4.29 -15.59
N GLU A 181 -13.69 3.18 -16.30
CA GLU A 181 -12.76 2.07 -16.41
C GLU A 181 -11.45 2.48 -17.11
N TYR A 182 -11.51 3.46 -18.02
CA TYR A 182 -10.37 3.93 -18.80
C TYR A 182 -9.71 5.19 -18.25
N ILE A 183 -10.30 5.83 -17.23
CA ILE A 183 -9.74 7.05 -16.62
C ILE A 183 -8.29 6.85 -16.14
N PRO A 184 -7.91 5.74 -15.46
CA PRO A 184 -6.54 5.56 -15.02
C PRO A 184 -5.55 5.41 -16.18
N VAL A 185 -5.95 4.72 -17.26
CA VAL A 185 -5.12 4.59 -18.48
C VAL A 185 -4.94 5.95 -19.15
N ALA A 186 -6.03 6.72 -19.30
CA ALA A 186 -5.99 8.05 -19.88
C ALA A 186 -5.10 9.00 -19.06
N ALA A 187 -5.19 8.97 -17.73
CA ALA A 187 -4.35 9.76 -16.83
C ALA A 187 -2.85 9.45 -17.02
N SER A 188 -2.48 8.16 -17.08
CA SER A 188 -1.10 7.74 -17.36
C SER A 188 -0.63 8.20 -18.74
N GLY A 189 -1.46 8.04 -19.77
CA GLY A 189 -1.15 8.47 -21.14
C GLY A 189 -0.92 9.98 -21.23
N ILE A 190 -1.77 10.78 -20.58
CA ILE A 190 -1.60 12.23 -20.46
C ILE A 190 -0.27 12.55 -19.75
N GLY A 191 0.07 11.82 -18.69
CA GLY A 191 1.37 11.95 -18.02
C GLY A 191 2.57 11.74 -18.94
N ILE A 192 2.54 10.68 -19.77
CA ILE A 192 3.60 10.40 -20.76
C ILE A 192 3.72 11.55 -21.78
N ILE A 193 2.59 12.07 -22.26
CA ILE A 193 2.56 13.22 -23.18
C ILE A 193 3.17 14.45 -22.52
N PHE A 194 2.82 14.77 -21.27
CA PHE A 194 3.38 15.90 -20.54
C PHE A 194 4.90 15.75 -20.33
N ILE A 195 5.38 14.57 -19.95
CA ILE A 195 6.81 14.30 -19.79
C ILE A 195 7.54 14.51 -21.13
N SER A 196 6.98 13.98 -22.22
CA SER A 196 7.55 14.09 -23.56
C SER A 196 7.58 15.55 -24.04
N LEU A 197 6.50 16.29 -23.83
CA LEU A 197 6.39 17.70 -24.17
C LEU A 197 7.36 18.56 -23.35
N PHE A 198 7.45 18.32 -22.04
CA PHE A 198 8.39 19.03 -21.18
C PHE A 198 9.84 18.80 -21.64
N ASN A 199 10.19 17.57 -21.99
CA ASN A 199 11.51 17.24 -22.53
C ASN A 199 11.76 17.89 -23.90
N ALA A 200 10.75 17.99 -24.77
CA ALA A 200 10.85 18.68 -26.05
C ALA A 200 11.06 20.20 -25.86
N ILE A 201 10.29 20.83 -24.96
CA ILE A 201 10.45 22.24 -24.60
C ILE A 201 11.83 22.49 -24.01
N LYS A 202 12.26 21.67 -23.05
CA LYS A 202 13.59 21.77 -22.44
C LYS A 202 14.68 21.65 -23.50
N ALA A 203 14.58 20.69 -24.42
CA ALA A 203 15.53 20.54 -25.52
C ALA A 203 15.54 21.76 -26.46
N ALA A 204 14.38 22.33 -26.77
CA ALA A 204 14.27 23.55 -27.58
C ALA A 204 14.85 24.77 -26.87
N VAL A 205 14.56 24.95 -25.57
CA VAL A 205 15.14 26.04 -24.76
C VAL A 205 16.64 25.86 -24.60
N GLU A 206 17.13 24.65 -24.36
CA GLU A 206 18.58 24.38 -24.29
C GLU A 206 19.27 24.57 -25.64
N PHE A 207 18.58 24.28 -26.75
CA PHE A 207 19.07 24.57 -28.10
C PHE A 207 19.11 26.07 -28.39
N LEU A 208 18.12 26.84 -27.92
CA LEU A 208 18.10 28.31 -28.00
C LEU A 208 19.12 28.95 -27.06
N ALA A 209 19.31 28.39 -25.86
CA ALA A 209 20.27 28.85 -24.86
C ALA A 209 21.71 28.42 -25.17
N LEU A 210 21.92 27.57 -26.18
CA LEU A 210 23.26 27.19 -26.64
C LEU A 210 24.03 28.35 -27.28
N ASP A 211 23.40 29.51 -27.52
CA ASP A 211 24.08 30.77 -27.83
C ASP A 211 24.66 31.48 -26.59
N ILE A 212 24.32 31.06 -25.37
CA ILE A 212 24.75 31.73 -24.12
C ILE A 212 25.25 30.68 -23.12
N GLY A 213 26.50 30.24 -23.31
CA GLY A 213 27.38 29.75 -22.25
C GLY A 213 26.89 28.57 -21.41
N ARG A 214 27.02 27.33 -21.93
CA ARG A 214 26.83 26.10 -21.14
C ARG A 214 27.92 25.93 -20.07
N LYS A 215 27.64 26.37 -18.85
CA LYS A 215 28.30 25.81 -17.65
C LYS A 215 27.61 24.49 -17.29
N ARG A 216 28.31 23.37 -17.53
CA ARG A 216 27.97 22.06 -16.96
C ARG A 216 27.73 22.27 -15.45
N LYS A 217 26.53 21.94 -14.94
CA LYS A 217 26.30 21.96 -13.49
C LYS A 217 27.34 21.01 -12.87
N PRO A 218 28.18 21.47 -11.93
CA PRO A 218 29.25 20.65 -11.41
C PRO A 218 28.67 19.41 -10.71
N PHE A 219 29.25 18.25 -11.03
CA PHE A 219 29.11 17.03 -10.24
C PHE A 219 29.71 17.35 -8.86
N GLY A 220 28.91 17.27 -7.81
CA GLY A 220 29.12 18.18 -6.67
C GLY A 220 28.77 17.57 -5.34
N HIS A 221 29.66 16.72 -4.86
CA HIS A 221 29.70 16.06 -3.56
C HIS A 221 29.90 17.03 -2.36
N THR A 222 29.31 18.23 -2.41
CA THR A 222 29.47 19.30 -1.41
C THR A 222 28.34 19.29 -0.39
N GLY A 223 28.66 18.83 0.82
CA GLY A 223 27.75 18.84 1.96
C GLY A 223 28.08 17.76 3.00
N PRO A 224 27.42 17.81 4.17
CA PRO A 224 27.60 16.82 5.21
C PRO A 224 27.18 15.43 4.69
N ARG A 225 28.01 14.42 4.99
CA ARG A 225 27.70 13.01 4.79
C ARG A 225 27.24 12.42 6.11
N PHE A 226 26.18 11.62 6.07
CA PHE A 226 25.74 10.80 7.18
C PHE A 226 25.69 9.35 6.72
N MET A 227 26.39 8.45 7.41
CA MET A 227 26.50 7.02 7.04
C MET A 227 26.93 6.75 5.58
N GLY A 228 27.71 7.66 4.98
CA GLY A 228 28.18 7.54 3.59
C GLY A 228 27.16 7.95 2.51
N VAL A 229 26.00 8.49 2.90
CA VAL A 229 25.01 9.10 2.01
C VAL A 229 25.01 10.62 2.22
N TYR A 230 24.80 11.38 1.15
CA TYR A 230 24.68 12.84 1.24
C TYR A 230 23.32 13.23 1.81
N VAL A 231 23.29 14.14 2.77
CA VAL A 231 22.03 14.62 3.36
C VAL A 231 21.08 15.18 2.29
N LYS A 232 21.61 15.92 1.31
CA LYS A 232 20.83 16.45 0.17
C LYS A 232 20.16 15.35 -0.64
N GLU A 233 20.85 14.24 -0.82
CA GLU A 233 20.38 13.10 -1.60
C GLU A 233 19.31 12.32 -0.83
N ALA A 234 19.53 12.10 0.48
CA ALA A 234 18.53 11.52 1.37
C ALA A 234 17.24 12.36 1.41
N LEU A 235 17.37 13.69 1.49
CA LEU A 235 16.23 14.61 1.43
C LEU A 235 15.53 14.58 0.07
N ALA A 236 16.27 14.43 -1.03
CA ALA A 236 15.70 14.29 -2.36
C ALA A 236 14.89 12.99 -2.49
N VAL A 237 15.43 11.86 -2.04
CA VAL A 237 14.71 10.57 -2.02
C VAL A 237 13.48 10.65 -1.12
N LEU A 238 13.60 11.26 0.07
CA LEU A 238 12.47 11.46 0.97
C LEU A 238 11.39 12.35 0.32
N GLY A 239 11.79 13.46 -0.30
CA GLY A 239 10.85 14.34 -1.01
C GLY A 239 10.12 13.62 -2.15
N ALA A 240 10.85 12.81 -2.93
CA ALA A 240 10.27 11.99 -3.98
C ALA A 240 9.26 10.98 -3.44
N ALA A 241 9.62 10.30 -2.36
CA ALA A 241 8.75 9.35 -1.68
C ALA A 241 7.49 10.00 -1.10
N LEU A 242 7.59 11.20 -0.54
CA LEU A 242 6.44 11.95 -0.02
C LEU A 242 5.50 12.39 -1.14
N VAL A 243 6.03 12.88 -2.27
CA VAL A 243 5.22 13.24 -3.44
C VAL A 243 4.50 12.03 -4.01
N LEU A 244 5.22 10.92 -4.20
CA LEU A 244 4.62 9.69 -4.72
C LEU A 244 3.61 9.11 -3.72
N GLY A 245 3.93 9.13 -2.41
CA GLY A 245 3.03 8.71 -1.34
C GLY A 245 1.74 9.51 -1.33
N PHE A 246 1.81 10.84 -1.48
CA PHE A 246 0.64 11.70 -1.64
C PHE A 246 -0.17 11.32 -2.89
N ALA A 247 0.48 11.17 -4.04
CA ALA A 247 -0.16 10.85 -5.31
C ALA A 247 -0.86 9.47 -5.29
N VAL A 248 -0.21 8.45 -4.73
CA VAL A 248 -0.77 7.10 -4.53
C VAL A 248 -1.94 7.14 -3.56
N THR A 249 -1.81 7.87 -2.44
CA THR A 249 -2.90 8.06 -1.48
C THR A 249 -4.10 8.73 -2.13
N TRP A 250 -3.89 9.77 -2.92
CA TRP A 250 -4.95 10.42 -3.67
C TRP A 250 -5.64 9.44 -4.62
N THR A 251 -4.86 8.63 -5.35
CA THR A 251 -5.37 7.63 -6.30
C THR A 251 -6.38 6.68 -5.65
N PHE A 252 -6.10 6.22 -4.43
CA PHE A 252 -6.92 5.23 -3.73
C PHE A 252 -7.98 5.83 -2.79
N ALA A 253 -7.69 6.95 -2.14
CA ALA A 253 -8.57 7.54 -1.13
C ALA A 253 -9.38 8.74 -1.64
N GLY A 254 -8.88 9.49 -2.62
CA GLY A 254 -9.46 10.78 -3.01
C GLY A 254 -9.57 11.76 -1.83
N PRO A 255 -10.51 12.72 -1.85
CA PRO A 255 -10.78 13.66 -0.77
C PRO A 255 -11.67 13.04 0.34
N THR A 256 -11.40 11.80 0.75
CA THR A 256 -12.12 11.15 1.86
C THR A 256 -11.33 11.21 3.16
N SER A 257 -11.96 10.95 4.30
CA SER A 257 -11.27 10.89 5.61
C SER A 257 -10.12 9.86 5.63
N ALA A 258 -10.26 8.77 4.87
CA ALA A 258 -9.24 7.74 4.71
C ALA A 258 -7.92 8.26 4.10
N PHE A 259 -7.92 9.44 3.47
CA PHE A 259 -6.71 10.03 2.91
C PHE A 259 -5.63 10.26 3.97
N LEU A 260 -5.99 10.87 5.11
CA LEU A 260 -5.04 11.16 6.18
C LEU A 260 -4.55 9.89 6.88
N GLU A 261 -5.40 8.86 6.94
CA GLU A 261 -5.05 7.55 7.51
C GLU A 261 -4.07 6.79 6.63
N LEU A 262 -4.26 6.82 5.30
CA LEU A 262 -3.44 6.09 4.33
C LEU A 262 -2.13 6.81 3.98
N LEU A 263 -2.06 8.14 4.17
CA LEU A 263 -0.91 8.94 3.74
C LEU A 263 0.42 8.48 4.38
N PRO A 264 0.54 8.29 5.71
CA PRO A 264 1.79 7.85 6.32
C PRO A 264 2.22 6.46 5.83
N LEU A 265 1.26 5.54 5.70
CA LEU A 265 1.49 4.18 5.21
C LEU A 265 2.03 4.21 3.76
N ASN A 266 1.36 4.94 2.88
CA ASN A 266 1.74 5.06 1.47
C ASN A 266 3.07 5.78 1.30
N ALA A 267 3.35 6.82 2.09
CA ALA A 267 4.64 7.47 2.11
C ALA A 267 5.77 6.50 2.52
N GLY A 268 5.54 5.67 3.53
CA GLY A 268 6.48 4.63 3.95
C GLY A 268 6.74 3.59 2.86
N ILE A 269 5.69 3.10 2.20
CA ILE A 269 5.79 2.16 1.08
C ILE A 269 6.52 2.78 -0.12
N CYS A 270 6.20 4.03 -0.48
CA CYS A 270 6.87 4.74 -1.56
C CYS A 270 8.34 5.01 -1.24
N LEU A 271 8.67 5.30 0.02
CA LEU A 271 10.05 5.44 0.48
C LEU A 271 10.81 4.11 0.35
N PHE A 272 10.18 3.00 0.74
CA PHE A 272 10.77 1.67 0.56
C PHE A 272 11.04 1.36 -0.92
N ALA A 273 10.06 1.62 -1.80
CA ALA A 273 10.23 1.45 -3.24
C ALA A 273 11.36 2.33 -3.78
N ALA A 274 11.44 3.59 -3.32
CA ALA A 274 12.47 4.55 -3.74
C ALA A 274 13.87 4.11 -3.36
N LEU A 275 14.03 3.69 -2.11
CA LEU A 275 15.29 3.19 -1.61
C LEU A 275 15.71 1.90 -2.32
N SER A 276 14.77 0.99 -2.59
CA SER A 276 15.05 -0.26 -3.32
C SER A 276 15.54 0.02 -4.74
N HIS A 277 14.85 0.94 -5.43
CA HIS A 277 15.20 1.36 -6.78
C HIS A 277 16.59 2.02 -6.83
N GLU A 278 16.82 3.02 -5.97
CA GLU A 278 18.07 3.76 -5.89
C GLU A 278 19.25 2.88 -5.47
N LEU A 279 19.04 2.00 -4.50
CA LEU A 279 20.07 1.07 -4.03
C LEU A 279 20.51 0.11 -5.15
N SER A 280 19.58 -0.29 -6.02
CA SER A 280 19.87 -1.15 -7.17
C SER A 280 20.82 -0.47 -8.15
N HIS A 281 20.56 0.81 -8.47
CA HIS A 281 21.47 1.61 -9.28
C HIS A 281 22.83 1.78 -8.62
N ARG A 282 22.88 2.17 -7.35
CA ARG A 282 24.16 2.39 -6.65
C ARG A 282 24.98 1.12 -6.51
N LEU A 283 24.33 -0.02 -6.28
CA LEU A 283 25.03 -1.30 -6.19
C LEU A 283 25.70 -1.60 -7.52
N MET A 284 24.98 -1.47 -8.63
CA MET A 284 25.52 -1.74 -9.96
C MET A 284 26.55 -0.69 -10.40
N GLY A 285 26.30 0.58 -10.09
CA GLY A 285 27.24 1.68 -10.32
C GLY A 285 28.56 1.45 -9.59
N ARG A 286 28.54 1.06 -8.30
CA ARG A 286 29.75 0.71 -7.56
C ARG A 286 30.49 -0.49 -8.16
N LEU A 287 29.77 -1.49 -8.67
CA LEU A 287 30.38 -2.67 -9.31
C LEU A 287 31.10 -2.29 -10.61
N PHE A 288 30.60 -1.29 -11.34
CA PHE A 288 31.17 -0.84 -12.60
C PHE A 288 32.00 0.45 -12.52
N GLY A 289 32.16 1.02 -11.33
CA GLY A 289 32.89 2.28 -11.13
C GLY A 289 32.16 3.52 -11.65
N ILE A 290 30.83 3.47 -11.76
CA ILE A 290 29.98 4.62 -12.11
C ILE A 290 29.57 5.32 -10.81
N GLU A 291 29.88 6.61 -10.70
CA GLU A 291 29.37 7.44 -9.61
C GLU A 291 27.97 7.93 -9.95
N ILE A 292 27.03 7.77 -9.01
CA ILE A 292 25.62 8.09 -9.19
C ILE A 292 25.18 9.01 -8.06
N GLU A 293 24.48 10.08 -8.41
CA GLU A 293 23.90 11.07 -7.49
C GLU A 293 22.41 11.24 -7.80
N TYR A 294 21.54 10.92 -6.83
CA TYR A 294 20.10 11.13 -6.96
C TYR A 294 19.70 12.60 -6.78
N ARG A 295 18.88 13.12 -7.69
CA ARG A 295 18.36 14.49 -7.63
C ARG A 295 16.85 14.52 -7.76
N PHE A 296 16.22 15.32 -6.90
CA PHE A 296 14.79 15.57 -6.97
C PHE A 296 14.43 16.35 -8.24
N TRP A 297 13.34 15.95 -8.89
CA TRP A 297 12.86 16.53 -10.14
C TRP A 297 11.50 17.21 -9.96
N TYR A 298 11.52 18.53 -9.72
CA TYR A 298 10.30 19.30 -9.45
C TYR A 298 9.21 19.16 -10.53
N ALA A 299 9.59 19.17 -11.82
CA ALA A 299 8.61 19.06 -12.90
C ALA A 299 7.96 17.67 -12.96
N GLY A 300 8.75 16.61 -12.81
CA GLY A 300 8.21 15.25 -12.79
C GLY A 300 7.38 14.96 -11.53
N SER A 301 7.76 15.53 -10.39
CA SER A 301 6.95 15.55 -9.17
C SER A 301 5.60 16.26 -9.37
N PHE A 302 5.59 17.41 -10.05
CA PHE A 302 4.35 18.10 -10.41
C PHE A 302 3.49 17.25 -11.36
N ILE A 303 4.08 16.63 -12.38
CA ILE A 303 3.36 15.74 -13.30
C ILE A 303 2.77 14.54 -12.54
N THR A 304 3.49 13.96 -11.58
CA THR A 304 3.01 12.85 -10.74
C THR A 304 1.76 13.23 -9.95
N ILE A 305 1.76 14.43 -9.37
CA ILE A 305 0.60 14.95 -8.64
C ILE A 305 -0.55 15.21 -9.61
N LEU A 306 -0.28 15.86 -10.75
CA LEU A 306 -1.28 16.16 -11.77
C LEU A 306 -1.97 14.90 -12.28
N THR A 307 -1.22 13.86 -12.63
CA THR A 307 -1.79 12.60 -13.12
C THR A 307 -2.58 11.87 -12.03
N ALA A 308 -2.16 11.95 -10.77
CA ALA A 308 -2.96 11.44 -9.66
C ALA A 308 -4.32 12.13 -9.58
N PHE A 309 -4.37 13.46 -9.71
CA PHE A 309 -5.63 14.21 -9.81
C PHE A 309 -6.47 13.84 -11.03
N LEU A 310 -5.84 13.44 -12.14
CA LEU A 310 -6.54 12.93 -13.33
C LEU A 310 -7.06 11.48 -13.16
N GLY A 311 -6.61 10.76 -12.13
CA GLY A 311 -7.14 9.43 -11.79
C GLY A 311 -6.09 8.32 -11.66
N ASN A 312 -4.81 8.61 -11.87
CA ASN A 312 -3.73 7.66 -11.59
C ASN A 312 -2.38 8.34 -11.35
N ALA A 313 -1.72 8.03 -10.24
CA ALA A 313 -0.35 8.48 -10.00
C ALA A 313 0.60 7.91 -11.07
N PHE A 314 1.07 8.77 -11.97
CA PHE A 314 2.03 8.41 -13.00
C PHE A 314 3.04 9.54 -13.23
N GLY A 315 4.32 9.24 -13.05
CA GLY A 315 5.39 10.21 -13.22
C GLY A 315 6.62 9.78 -12.44
N ILE A 316 7.68 10.57 -12.57
CA ILE A 316 8.99 10.31 -11.98
C ILE A 316 9.40 11.52 -11.16
N GLN A 317 9.76 11.33 -9.90
CA GLN A 317 9.95 12.43 -8.94
C GLN A 317 11.42 12.81 -8.77
N GLY A 318 12.34 12.08 -9.41
CA GLY A 318 13.76 12.35 -9.39
C GLY A 318 14.49 11.70 -10.56
N PHE A 319 15.72 12.11 -10.79
CA PHE A 319 16.58 11.54 -11.82
C PHE A 319 17.99 11.33 -11.27
N LEU A 320 18.73 10.45 -11.92
CA LEU A 320 20.11 10.14 -11.58
C LEU A 320 21.06 11.02 -12.39
N MET A 321 21.98 11.67 -11.70
CA MET A 321 23.19 12.21 -12.33
C MET A 321 24.30 11.20 -12.23
N GLU A 322 24.91 10.90 -13.37
CA GLU A 322 25.93 9.87 -13.48
C GLU A 322 27.21 10.48 -14.02
N ASN A 323 28.33 10.16 -13.38
CA ASN A 323 29.65 10.49 -13.88
C ASN A 323 30.23 9.23 -14.54
N VAL A 324 30.12 9.18 -15.86
CA VAL A 324 30.60 8.05 -16.66
C VAL A 324 32.00 8.40 -17.19
N ASP A 325 33.02 7.72 -16.68
CA ASP A 325 34.37 7.79 -17.25
C ASP A 325 34.37 7.17 -18.65
N GLY A 326 35.18 7.71 -19.58
CA GLY A 326 35.26 7.23 -20.96
C GLY A 326 35.75 5.79 -21.10
N LYS A 327 36.22 5.17 -20.01
CA LYS A 327 36.64 3.76 -19.95
C LYS A 327 35.50 2.77 -19.71
N ILE A 328 34.30 3.25 -19.36
CA ILE A 328 33.16 2.40 -19.02
C ILE A 328 32.54 1.83 -20.31
N LYS A 329 32.39 0.50 -20.37
CA LYS A 329 31.81 -0.15 -21.54
C LYS A 329 30.31 0.12 -21.60
N ASN A 330 29.78 0.34 -22.80
CA ASN A 330 28.36 0.66 -23.01
C ASN A 330 27.40 -0.36 -22.34
N TRP A 331 27.78 -1.63 -22.28
CA TRP A 331 26.96 -2.65 -21.61
C TRP A 331 26.92 -2.51 -20.08
N GLN A 332 27.99 -2.03 -19.44
CA GLN A 332 27.99 -1.78 -18.00
C GLN A 332 27.03 -0.65 -17.65
N TYR A 333 27.02 0.37 -18.51
CA TYR A 333 26.08 1.48 -18.41
C TYR A 333 24.63 1.00 -18.58
N GLY A 334 24.33 0.29 -19.67
CA GLY A 334 22.99 -0.20 -19.93
C GLY A 334 22.47 -1.22 -18.90
N VAL A 335 23.33 -2.07 -18.33
CA VAL A 335 22.95 -2.98 -17.23
C VAL A 335 22.64 -2.20 -15.94
N THR A 336 23.42 -1.15 -15.63
CA THR A 336 23.13 -0.26 -14.49
C THR A 336 21.77 0.41 -14.61
N LYS A 337 21.34 0.72 -15.84
CA LYS A 337 20.02 1.27 -16.12
C LYS A 337 18.91 0.23 -16.06
N LEU A 338 19.17 -0.98 -16.53
CA LEU A 338 18.18 -2.05 -16.57
C LEU A 338 17.85 -2.66 -15.20
N VAL A 339 18.80 -2.67 -14.26
CA VAL A 339 18.63 -3.39 -12.98
C VAL A 339 17.45 -2.87 -12.16
N ALA A 340 17.21 -1.56 -12.11
CA ALA A 340 16.19 -1.00 -11.22
C ALA A 340 14.75 -1.24 -11.71
N PRO A 341 14.42 -1.09 -13.02
CA PRO A 341 13.15 -1.56 -13.57
C PRO A 341 12.91 -3.05 -13.34
N VAL A 342 13.95 -3.88 -13.45
CA VAL A 342 13.85 -5.33 -13.21
C VAL A 342 13.54 -5.64 -11.75
N ILE A 343 14.28 -5.04 -10.79
CA ILE A 343 14.01 -5.22 -9.35
C ILE A 343 12.60 -4.74 -8.99
N SER A 344 12.17 -3.60 -9.53
CA SER A 344 10.81 -3.07 -9.29
C SER A 344 9.72 -4.01 -9.83
N THR A 345 9.98 -4.65 -10.98
CA THR A 345 9.08 -5.67 -11.55
C THR A 345 9.07 -6.95 -10.71
N LEU A 346 10.20 -7.37 -10.17
CA LEU A 346 10.28 -8.52 -9.26
C LEU A 346 9.52 -8.26 -7.95
N ILE A 347 9.67 -7.07 -7.37
CA ILE A 347 8.88 -6.64 -6.20
C ILE A 347 7.39 -6.69 -6.52
N THR A 348 6.99 -6.17 -7.69
CA THR A 348 5.60 -6.25 -8.17
C THR A 348 5.11 -7.70 -8.21
N ALA A 349 5.85 -8.60 -8.84
CA ALA A 349 5.44 -10.00 -8.99
C ALA A 349 5.34 -10.74 -7.64
N VAL A 350 6.31 -10.53 -6.73
CA VAL A 350 6.32 -11.14 -5.39
C VAL A 350 5.12 -10.66 -4.58
N PHE A 351 4.88 -9.34 -4.51
CA PHE A 351 3.78 -8.80 -3.73
C PHE A 351 2.41 -9.09 -4.35
N ALA A 352 2.30 -9.18 -5.67
CA ALA A 352 1.09 -9.66 -6.34
C ALA A 352 0.82 -11.13 -5.99
N PHE A 353 1.84 -11.99 -5.95
CA PHE A 353 1.69 -13.38 -5.51
C PHE A 353 1.28 -13.48 -4.04
N LEU A 354 1.87 -12.67 -3.16
CA LEU A 354 1.48 -12.60 -1.74
C LEU A 354 0.03 -12.14 -1.59
N TYR A 355 -0.43 -11.18 -2.39
CA TYR A 355 -1.82 -10.75 -2.42
C TYR A 355 -2.78 -11.87 -2.81
N LEU A 356 -2.42 -12.72 -3.78
CA LEU A 356 -3.23 -13.90 -4.14
C LEU A 356 -3.36 -14.92 -3.00
N LYS A 357 -2.39 -14.97 -2.08
CA LYS A 357 -2.43 -15.86 -0.91
C LYS A 357 -3.12 -15.24 0.30
N ASN A 358 -2.98 -13.93 0.46
CA ASN A 358 -3.55 -13.15 1.53
C ASN A 358 -3.85 -11.74 0.99
N PRO A 359 -5.11 -11.40 0.65
CA PRO A 359 -5.49 -10.18 -0.03
C PRO A 359 -5.43 -8.94 0.88
N ALA A 360 -4.24 -8.64 1.40
CA ALA A 360 -4.00 -7.48 2.23
C ALA A 360 -3.78 -6.21 1.37
N VAL A 361 -4.43 -5.12 1.77
CA VAL A 361 -4.29 -3.77 1.19
C VAL A 361 -2.83 -3.37 0.97
N ILE A 362 -1.97 -3.65 1.95
CA ILE A 362 -0.56 -3.27 1.88
C ILE A 362 0.15 -3.92 0.69
N PHE A 363 -0.17 -5.18 0.38
CA PHE A 363 0.42 -5.86 -0.77
C PHE A 363 -0.05 -5.24 -2.08
N GLN A 364 -1.34 -4.88 -2.16
CA GLN A 364 -1.89 -4.16 -3.31
C GLN A 364 -1.18 -2.84 -3.57
N ILE A 365 -0.97 -2.05 -2.53
CA ILE A 365 -0.31 -0.75 -2.65
C ILE A 365 1.16 -0.94 -3.07
N VAL A 366 1.87 -1.90 -2.46
CA VAL A 366 3.28 -2.19 -2.80
C VAL A 366 3.42 -2.63 -4.25
N TYR A 367 2.66 -3.65 -4.69
CA TYR A 367 2.80 -4.12 -6.07
C TYR A 367 2.35 -3.05 -7.07
N THR A 368 1.33 -2.24 -6.75
CA THR A 368 0.81 -1.22 -7.66
C THR A 368 1.86 -0.13 -7.84
N THR A 369 2.42 0.37 -6.73
CA THR A 369 3.46 1.40 -6.74
C THR A 369 4.71 0.94 -7.47
N ALA A 370 5.20 -0.27 -7.17
CA ALA A 370 6.37 -0.84 -7.82
C ALA A 370 6.17 -1.04 -9.33
N SER A 371 4.95 -1.44 -9.75
CA SER A 371 4.62 -1.64 -11.16
C SER A 371 4.58 -0.33 -11.95
N ILE A 372 4.00 0.73 -11.36
CA ILE A 372 3.96 2.07 -11.94
C ILE A 372 5.39 2.57 -12.17
N TRP A 373 6.26 2.37 -11.18
CA TRP A 373 7.64 2.83 -11.28
C TRP A 373 8.44 2.06 -12.33
N ALA A 374 8.34 0.73 -12.34
CA ALA A 374 8.97 -0.11 -13.34
C ALA A 374 8.55 0.28 -14.76
N MET A 375 7.26 0.52 -14.96
CA MET A 375 6.71 0.95 -16.25
C MET A 375 7.18 2.35 -16.64
N ALA A 376 7.19 3.30 -15.70
CA ALA A 376 7.64 4.66 -15.98
C ALA A 376 9.10 4.69 -16.44
N GLU A 377 9.98 3.91 -15.81
CA GLU A 377 11.42 3.92 -16.11
C GLU A 377 11.78 3.19 -17.40
N ILE A 378 11.05 2.15 -17.82
CA ILE A 378 11.37 1.43 -19.06
C ILE A 378 10.93 2.18 -20.33
N ILE A 379 10.16 3.26 -20.19
CA ILE A 379 9.72 4.10 -21.32
C ILE A 379 10.94 4.78 -21.97
N PRO A 380 11.07 4.74 -23.32
CA PRO A 380 12.25 5.22 -24.02
C PRO A 380 12.26 6.75 -24.20
N VAL A 381 12.03 7.50 -23.13
CA VAL A 381 12.02 8.96 -23.10
C VAL A 381 13.30 9.48 -22.46
N ARG A 382 13.89 10.52 -23.04
CA ARG A 382 15.15 11.11 -22.54
C ARG A 382 15.05 11.48 -21.06
N GLY A 383 16.06 11.08 -20.29
CA GLY A 383 16.11 11.30 -18.84
C GLY A 383 15.54 10.14 -18.02
N LEU A 384 14.93 9.14 -18.66
CA LEU A 384 14.49 7.89 -18.05
C LEU A 384 15.40 6.74 -18.46
N ASP A 385 15.50 5.71 -17.63
CA ASP A 385 16.44 4.61 -17.86
C ASP A 385 16.19 3.87 -19.19
N GLY A 386 14.92 3.75 -19.61
CA GLY A 386 14.50 3.09 -20.83
C GLY A 386 15.13 3.68 -22.09
N PHE A 387 15.42 4.99 -22.10
CA PHE A 387 16.11 5.64 -23.20
C PHE A 387 17.56 5.15 -23.32
N ASP A 388 18.25 5.05 -22.18
CA ASP A 388 19.64 4.61 -22.13
C ASP A 388 19.77 3.10 -22.43
N ILE A 389 18.84 2.28 -21.93
CA ILE A 389 18.77 0.85 -22.25
C ILE A 389 18.55 0.66 -23.76
N LYS A 390 17.65 1.44 -24.37
CA LYS A 390 17.39 1.39 -25.83
C LYS A 390 18.62 1.80 -26.65
N ASN A 391 19.36 2.81 -26.20
CA ASN A 391 20.59 3.25 -26.86
C ASN A 391 21.73 2.23 -26.72
N TRP A 392 21.80 1.53 -25.59
CA TRP A 392 22.72 0.43 -25.40
C TRP A 392 22.37 -0.76 -26.30
N ASN A 393 21.15 -1.27 -26.19
CA ASN A 393 20.68 -2.41 -26.97
C ASN A 393 19.15 -2.38 -27.16
N ARG A 394 18.72 -2.11 -28.40
CA ARG A 394 17.30 -2.00 -28.77
C ARG A 394 16.51 -3.30 -28.54
N ILE A 395 17.13 -4.45 -28.76
CA ILE A 395 16.47 -5.76 -28.60
C ILE A 395 16.24 -6.04 -27.12
N VAL A 396 17.26 -5.80 -26.28
CA VAL A 396 17.15 -5.94 -24.82
C VAL A 396 16.07 -5.02 -24.29
N TRP A 397 16.09 -3.75 -24.68
CA TRP A 397 15.03 -2.81 -24.30
C TRP A 397 13.64 -3.31 -24.70
N LEU A 398 13.45 -3.77 -25.94
CA LEU A 398 12.15 -4.23 -26.42
C LEU A 398 11.62 -5.43 -25.62
N ILE A 399 12.48 -6.42 -25.33
CA ILE A 399 12.11 -7.61 -24.55
C ILE A 399 11.63 -7.19 -23.15
N PHE A 400 12.40 -6.36 -22.44
CA PHE A 400 12.04 -5.92 -21.09
C PHE A 400 10.85 -4.96 -21.10
N PHE A 401 10.74 -4.08 -22.09
CA PHE A 401 9.59 -3.20 -22.26
C PHE A 401 8.29 -4.01 -22.38
N ILE A 402 8.27 -5.05 -23.21
CA ILE A 402 7.09 -5.92 -23.38
C ILE A 402 6.80 -6.67 -22.08
N ALA A 403 7.80 -7.27 -21.44
CA ALA A 403 7.61 -8.04 -20.21
C ALA A 403 7.10 -7.17 -19.05
N ILE A 404 7.71 -6.00 -18.82
CA ILE A 404 7.31 -5.07 -17.75
C ILE A 404 5.94 -4.49 -18.05
N SER A 405 5.65 -4.13 -19.30
CA SER A 405 4.31 -3.66 -19.70
C SER A 405 3.25 -4.73 -19.43
N ALA A 406 3.50 -5.99 -19.77
CA ALA A 406 2.56 -7.08 -19.53
C ALA A 406 2.26 -7.26 -18.03
N VAL A 407 3.28 -7.21 -17.18
CA VAL A 407 3.10 -7.26 -15.72
C VAL A 407 2.31 -6.05 -15.22
N TYR A 408 2.68 -4.84 -15.66
CA TYR A 408 1.98 -3.62 -15.31
C TYR A 408 0.50 -3.69 -15.68
N PHE A 409 0.17 -4.07 -16.91
CA PHE A 409 -1.22 -4.14 -17.37
C PHE A 409 -2.03 -5.20 -16.63
N THR A 410 -1.45 -6.39 -16.41
CA THR A 410 -2.10 -7.49 -15.68
C THR A 410 -2.47 -7.05 -14.26
N VAL A 411 -1.52 -6.46 -13.55
CA VAL A 411 -1.67 -6.11 -12.15
C VAL A 411 -2.58 -4.88 -11.95
N ASN A 412 -2.57 -3.93 -12.87
CA ASN A 412 -3.32 -2.68 -12.72
C ASN A 412 -4.74 -2.72 -13.29
N PHE A 413 -5.02 -3.57 -14.29
CA PHE A 413 -6.28 -3.50 -15.06
C PHE A 413 -7.02 -4.82 -15.23
N ILE A 414 -6.36 -5.98 -15.10
CA ILE A 414 -7.00 -7.30 -15.35
C ILE A 414 -7.53 -7.95 -14.06
N GLN A 415 -7.03 -7.50 -12.91
CA GLN A 415 -7.51 -7.97 -11.60
C GLN A 415 -8.90 -7.47 -11.28
#